data_AF-A0A9D6QXI4-F1
#
_entry.id   AF-A0A9D6QXI4-F1
#
_cell.length_a   1.000
_cell.length_b   1.000
_cell.length_c   1.000
_cell.angle_alpha   90.00
_cell.angle_beta   90.00
_cell.angle_gamma   90.00
#
_symmetry.space_group_name_H-M   'P 1'
#
loop_
_entity.id
_entity.type
_entity.pdbx_description
1 polymer ?
#
loop_
_entity_poly.entity_id
_entity_poly.type
_entity_poly.pdbx_seq_one_letter_code
_entity_poly.pdbx_strand_id
1 'polypeptide(L)' 'MGRADGISDAELDALSAYARSPLFTERDRAALEYAEAVCAHSTVSDQLFERVRRLFSEDEIVELTAT' A
#
# COMPACT_ATOMS: atom_id res chain seq x y z
N MET A 1 -10.90 -17.11 -8.24
CA MET A 1 -9.62 -17.60 -7.68
C MET A 1 -9.05 -16.50 -6.80
N GLY A 2 -9.56 -16.33 -5.57
CA GLY A 2 -9.04 -15.36 -4.60
C GLY A 2 -8.26 -16.13 -3.56
N ARG A 3 -6.94 -16.01 -3.57
CA ARG A 3 -6.10 -16.66 -2.56
C ARG A 3 -6.16 -15.84 -1.28
N ALA A 4 -6.88 -16.36 -0.30
CA ALA A 4 -6.89 -15.90 1.08
C ALA A 4 -5.59 -16.34 1.80
N ASP A 5 -4.44 -15.92 1.27
CA ASP A 5 -3.11 -16.04 1.91
C ASP A 5 -2.54 -14.63 2.20
N GLY A 6 -3.41 -13.63 2.31
CA GLY A 6 -3.01 -12.25 2.51
C GLY A 6 -2.67 -12.02 3.97
N ILE A 7 -1.40 -11.74 4.25
CA ILE A 7 -0.77 -11.29 5.50
C ILE A 7 -0.81 -12.27 6.69
N SER A 8 0.38 -12.59 7.21
CA SER A 8 0.59 -13.36 8.45
C SER A 8 0.08 -12.59 9.67
N ASP A 9 -0.24 -13.26 10.79
CA ASP A 9 -0.66 -12.57 12.02
C ASP A 9 0.36 -11.52 12.50
N ALA A 10 1.65 -11.78 12.29
CA ALA A 10 2.74 -10.84 12.59
C ALA A 10 2.74 -9.61 11.67
N GLU A 11 2.33 -9.77 10.41
CA GLU A 11 2.18 -8.67 9.46
C GLU A 11 0.91 -7.87 9.77
N LEU A 12 -0.18 -8.54 10.18
CA LEU A 12 -1.41 -7.90 10.61
C LEU A 12 -1.22 -7.05 11.88
N ASP A 13 -0.50 -7.56 12.88
CA ASP A 13 -0.18 -6.80 14.09
C ASP A 13 0.77 -5.61 13.80
N ALA A 14 1.77 -5.86 12.93
CA ALA A 14 2.69 -4.83 12.48
C ALA A 14 2.08 -3.85 11.47
N LEU A 15 0.86 -4.10 10.98
CA LEU A 15 0.19 -3.27 9.97
C LEU A 15 0.01 -1.85 10.50
N SER A 16 -0.30 -1.67 11.78
CA SER A 16 -0.39 -0.34 12.42
C SER A 16 0.95 0.42 12.45
N ALA A 17 2.07 -0.29 12.28
CA ALA A 17 3.43 0.24 12.30
C ALA A 17 4.18 -0.07 10.99
N TYR A 18 3.46 -0.32 9.87
CA TYR A 18 4.04 -0.80 8.61
C TYR A 18 5.20 0.06 8.12
N ALA A 19 5.12 1.38 8.30
CA ALA A 19 6.14 2.35 7.89
C ALA A 19 7.51 2.13 8.55
N ARG A 20 7.54 1.51 9.74
CA ARG A 20 8.77 1.24 10.52
C ARG A 20 9.07 -0.25 10.67
N SER A 21 8.14 -1.12 10.26
CA SER A 21 8.30 -2.56 10.43
C SER A 21 9.22 -3.13 9.35
N PRO A 22 10.23 -3.94 9.72
CA PRO A 22 11.12 -4.59 8.75
C PRO A 22 10.41 -5.69 7.94
N LEU A 23 9.17 -6.05 8.29
CA LEU A 23 8.37 -7.04 7.59
C LEU A 23 7.82 -6.52 6.25
N PHE A 24 7.75 -5.21 6.08
CA PHE A 24 7.22 -4.60 4.86
C PHE A 24 8.35 -4.04 4.00
N THR A 25 8.32 -4.39 2.72
CA THR A 25 9.24 -3.82 1.74
C THR A 25 8.86 -2.37 1.42
N GLU A 26 9.75 -1.64 0.74
CA GLU A 26 9.44 -0.27 0.29
C GLU A 26 8.18 -0.23 -0.61
N ARG A 27 7.98 -1.27 -1.41
CA ARG A 27 6.79 -1.45 -2.25
C ARG A 27 5.53 -1.58 -1.39
N ASP A 28 5.54 -2.46 -0.39
CA ASP A 28 4.38 -2.69 0.48
C ASP A 28 4.03 -1.43 1.29
N ARG A 29 5.05 -0.73 1.79
CA ARG A 29 4.84 0.53 2.50
C ARG A 29 4.24 1.61 1.61
N ALA A 30 4.69 1.71 0.36
CA ALA A 30 4.12 2.67 -0.59
C ALA A 30 2.66 2.33 -0.94
N ALA A 31 2.30 1.06 -1.10
CA ALA A 31 0.92 0.65 -1.31
C ALA A 31 0.02 0.97 -0.10
N LEU A 32 0.48 0.65 1.12
CA LEU A 32 -0.27 0.91 2.35
C LEU A 32 -0.48 2.40 2.61
N GLU A 33 0.57 3.21 2.43
CA GLU A 33 0.50 4.67 2.58
C GLU A 33 -0.44 5.29 1.54
N TYR A 34 -0.42 4.76 0.32
CA TYR A 34 -1.33 5.18 -0.75
C TYR A 34 -2.78 4.80 -0.44
N ALA A 35 -3.03 3.56 0.00
CA ALA A 35 -4.37 3.11 0.39
C ALA A 35 -4.93 3.93 1.56
N GLU A 36 -4.11 4.24 2.57
CA GLU A 36 -4.50 5.14 3.67
C GLU A 36 -4.82 6.55 3.16
N ALA A 37 -4.00 7.13 2.29
CA ALA A 37 -4.24 8.47 1.75
C ALA A 37 -5.53 8.55 0.91
N VAL A 38 -5.79 7.55 0.07
CA VAL A 38 -7.01 7.45 -0.73
C VAL A 38 -8.24 7.26 0.18
N CYS A 39 -8.15 6.39 1.19
CA CYS A 39 -9.29 6.05 2.04
C CYS A 39 -9.60 7.10 3.12
N ALA A 40 -8.58 7.70 3.74
CA ALA A 40 -8.74 8.63 4.87
C ALA A 40 -8.84 10.10 4.42
N HIS A 41 -8.14 10.48 3.36
CA HIS A 41 -8.03 11.88 2.94
C HIS A 41 -8.62 12.15 1.56
N SER A 42 -9.00 11.11 0.81
CA SER A 42 -9.48 11.19 -0.58
C SER A 42 -8.59 12.03 -1.49
N THR A 43 -7.33 12.23 -1.08
CA THR A 43 -6.35 13.11 -1.70
C THR A 43 -4.99 12.50 -1.45
N VAL A 44 -4.23 12.28 -2.53
CA VAL A 44 -2.87 11.76 -2.49
C VAL A 44 -1.93 12.89 -2.86
N SER A 45 -0.86 13.08 -2.09
CA SER A 45 0.17 14.06 -2.44
C SER A 45 0.93 13.61 -3.69
N ASP A 46 1.30 14.55 -4.57
CA ASP A 46 2.12 14.25 -5.75
C ASP A 46 3.39 13.49 -5.41
N GLN A 47 4.02 13.78 -4.27
CA GLN A 47 5.23 13.08 -3.83
C GLN A 47 4.97 11.58 -3.55
N LEU A 48 3.81 11.26 -2.96
CA LEU A 48 3.38 9.90 -2.69
C LEU A 48 3.00 9.20 -3.99
N PHE A 49 2.25 9.88 -4.87
CA PHE A 49 1.86 9.35 -6.18
C PHE A 49 3.08 9.03 -7.05
N GLU A 50 4.07 9.92 -7.10
CA GLU A 50 5.35 9.70 -7.80
C GLU A 50 6.13 8.51 -7.21
N ARG A 51 6.11 8.32 -5.89
CA ARG A 51 6.76 7.17 -5.24
C ARG A 51 6.06 5.87 -5.61
N VAL A 52 4.73 5.88 -5.62
CA VAL A 52 3.92 4.74 -6.05
C VAL A 52 4.14 4.45 -7.53
N ARG A 53 4.15 5.44 -8.43
CA ARG A 53 4.47 5.27 -9.87
C ARG A 53 5.85 4.71 -10.17
N ARG A 54 6.84 4.96 -9.30
CA ARG A 54 8.18 4.36 -9.45
C ARG A 54 8.22 2.88 -9.09
N LEU A 55 7.31 2.45 -8.21
CA LEU A 55 7.28 1.10 -7.70
C LEU A 55 6.26 0.27 -8.48
N PHE A 56 5.08 0.80 -8.77
CA PHE A 56 3.95 0.11 -9.38
C PHE A 56 3.72 0.57 -10.81
N SER A 57 3.27 -0.37 -11.65
CA SER A 57 2.82 -0.07 -13.01
C SER A 57 1.49 0.69 -12.99
N GLU A 58 1.15 1.41 -14.06
CA GLU A 58 -0.13 2.15 -14.13
C GLU A 58 -1.34 1.25 -13.89
N ASP A 59 -1.31 0.01 -14.40
CA ASP A 59 -2.37 -0.99 -14.20
C ASP A 59 -2.51 -1.41 -12.71
N GLU A 60 -1.39 -1.57 -12.01
CA GLU A 60 -1.37 -1.91 -10.58
C GLU A 60 -1.86 -0.73 -9.72
N ILE A 61 -1.60 0.50 -10.15
CA ILE A 61 -2.11 1.71 -9.47
C ILE A 61 -3.63 1.84 -9.67
N VAL A 62 -4.11 1.48 -10.84
CA VAL A 62 -5.56 1.39 -11.11
C VAL A 62 -6.18 0.31 -10.23
N GLU A 63 -5.59 -0.89 -10.11
CA GLU A 63 -6.08 -1.91 -9.16
C GLU A 63 -6.08 -1.41 -7.70
N LEU A 64 -5.07 -0.63 -7.30
CA LEU A 64 -5.01 -0.05 -5.94
C LEU A 64 -6.10 1.00 -5.66
N THR A 65 -6.71 1.59 -6.70
CA THR A 65 -7.75 2.62 -6.57
C THR A 65 -9.14 2.17 -7.02
N ALA A 66 -9.23 1.12 -7.84
CA ALA A 66 -10.48 0.57 -8.33
C ALA A 66 -11.13 -0.31 -7.24
N THR A 67 -11.91 0.33 -6.36
CA THR A 67 -12.94 -0.32 -5.53
C THR A 67 -14.30 -0.16 -6.18
#